data_AF-A0A818U4T9-F1
#
_entry.id   AF-A0A818U4T9-F1
#
_cell.length_a   1.000
_cell.length_b   1.000
_cell.length_c   1.000
_cell.angle_alpha   90.00
_cell.angle_beta   90.00
_cell.angle_gamma   90.00
#
_symmetry.space_group_name_H-M   'P 1'
#
loop_
_entity.id
_entity.type
_entity.pdbx_description
1 polymer ?
#
loop_
_entity_poly.entity_id
_entity_poly.type
_entity_poly.pdbx_seq_one_letter_code
_entity_poly.pdbx_strand_id
1 'polypeptide(L)'
;MAESKDQLVFGYWACRGLGEPSRLTLQYTKTAYTEKTYHFGDAPEYSHDEWLKEKFNLGLDFPNLPYLMDGDLNLTQSKAILYYLGRKFNLLGTNAKEEALIKMLCEQAYDLRVQYGVFCYDQNGDSESERKKFLETNVTEYIKQFDAFLSKNKSKFAVGDKPTVADFQLFDYIDASCSLEGGRALLDKYTNVKELLQRVRELSELKDYIPNAHAQLPISGKMSKFGGQVDTFSRAYLFDQAQKFIDEFEKSHRPSIPMNARNTSLSRKIFDRIQSKFSDVQSCLTSVTVLLADPYALSGNKLIASNIRTKLSQSSMKKAVGYSWTVINGKIFKFRAHDPSHPCSQEIYVELDRLRNELIEHGYKYDESWIIRPLENGETAQSILSGHSERLAIALNLIQRPTPTRIQIVNNLRICGDCR
;
A
#
# COMPACT_ATOMS: atom_id res chain seq x y z
N MET A 1 21.46 -30.10 -1.44
CA MET A 1 22.83 -29.59 -1.20
C MET A 1 22.86 -29.11 0.22
N ALA A 2 23.75 -29.67 1.06
CA ALA A 2 23.90 -29.20 2.43
C ALA A 2 24.49 -27.79 2.37
N GLU A 3 23.77 -26.80 2.89
CA GLU A 3 24.31 -25.45 3.07
C GLU A 3 25.56 -25.53 3.94
N SER A 4 26.63 -24.85 3.50
CA SER A 4 27.88 -24.75 4.23
C SER A 4 27.60 -24.21 5.64
N LYS A 5 28.05 -24.93 6.68
CA LYS A 5 27.88 -24.54 8.09
C LYS A 5 28.42 -23.13 8.43
N ASP A 6 29.21 -22.52 7.56
CA ASP A 6 29.84 -21.21 7.76
C ASP A 6 29.07 -20.03 7.12
N GLN A 7 27.94 -20.29 6.44
CA GLN A 7 27.17 -19.23 5.78
C GLN A 7 26.05 -18.71 6.69
N LEU A 8 26.00 -17.39 6.90
CA LEU A 8 24.93 -16.73 7.65
C LEU A 8 23.60 -16.91 6.92
N VAL A 9 22.56 -17.31 7.65
CA VAL A 9 21.18 -17.44 7.12
C VAL A 9 20.28 -16.46 7.86
N PHE A 10 19.56 -15.64 7.11
CA PHE A 10 18.54 -14.73 7.65
C PHE A 10 17.16 -15.14 7.15
N GLY A 11 16.24 -15.42 8.06
CA GLY A 11 14.90 -15.88 7.72
C GLY A 11 13.81 -14.87 8.10
N TYR A 12 12.99 -14.48 7.13
CA TYR A 12 11.85 -13.60 7.38
C TYR A 12 10.76 -13.70 6.31
N TRP A 13 9.64 -13.02 6.55
CA TRP A 13 8.58 -12.86 5.55
C TRP A 13 9.06 -11.99 4.37
N ALA A 14 8.41 -12.17 3.21
CA ALA A 14 8.55 -11.35 2.00
C ALA A 14 8.02 -9.91 2.16
N CYS A 15 8.49 -9.20 3.19
CA CYS A 15 8.20 -7.80 3.48
C CYS A 15 9.37 -7.19 4.27
N ARG A 16 9.42 -5.85 4.37
CA ARG A 16 10.35 -5.11 5.23
C ARG A 16 10.15 -5.52 6.70
N GLY A 17 8.96 -5.25 7.23
CA GLY A 17 8.53 -5.72 8.55
C GLY A 17 9.53 -5.37 9.66
N LEU A 18 9.76 -6.32 10.58
CA LEU A 18 10.77 -6.20 11.63
C LEU A 18 12.17 -6.63 11.17
N GLY A 19 12.29 -7.24 9.99
CA GLY A 19 13.55 -7.77 9.47
C GLY A 19 14.42 -6.75 8.75
N GLU A 20 13.82 -5.69 8.20
CA GLU A 20 14.52 -4.73 7.35
C GLU A 20 15.73 -4.04 7.99
N PRO A 21 15.71 -3.64 9.28
CA PRO A 21 16.91 -3.08 9.92
C PRO A 21 18.11 -4.06 9.91
N SER A 22 17.84 -5.37 10.02
CA SER A 22 18.88 -6.40 9.94
C SER A 22 19.38 -6.57 8.50
N ARG A 23 18.49 -6.53 7.50
CA ARG A 23 18.89 -6.53 6.08
C ARG A 23 19.77 -5.33 5.74
N LEU A 24 19.36 -4.11 6.12
CA LEU A 24 20.15 -2.91 5.93
C LEU A 24 21.54 -3.03 6.58
N THR A 25 21.62 -3.62 7.78
CA THR A 25 22.89 -3.87 8.46
C THR A 25 23.77 -4.88 7.69
N LEU A 26 23.20 -5.99 7.22
CA LEU A 26 23.92 -7.01 6.45
C LEU A 26 24.41 -6.46 5.09
N GLN A 27 23.57 -5.66 4.42
CA GLN A 27 23.91 -5.01 3.15
C GLN A 27 25.00 -3.95 3.35
N TYR A 28 24.88 -3.10 4.38
CA TYR A 28 25.89 -2.10 4.70
C TYR A 28 27.26 -2.74 4.98
N THR A 29 27.27 -3.85 5.73
CA THR A 29 28.50 -4.57 6.07
C THR A 29 29.01 -5.47 4.94
N LYS A 30 28.28 -5.54 3.81
CA LYS A 30 28.58 -6.42 2.67
C LYS A 30 28.77 -7.88 3.09
N THR A 31 28.03 -8.31 4.11
CA THR A 31 28.10 -9.66 4.63
C THR A 31 27.45 -10.61 3.65
N ALA A 32 28.13 -11.69 3.27
CA ALA A 32 27.51 -12.75 2.48
C ALA A 32 26.52 -13.52 3.37
N TYR A 33 25.26 -13.60 2.94
CA TYR A 33 24.23 -14.35 3.65
C TYR A 33 23.22 -14.97 2.68
N THR A 34 22.58 -16.04 3.11
CA THR A 34 21.41 -16.61 2.43
C THR A 34 20.15 -16.02 3.06
N GLU A 35 19.27 -15.47 2.23
CA GLU A 35 17.94 -15.06 2.68
C GLU A 35 16.93 -16.17 2.48
N LYS A 36 16.33 -16.65 3.58
CA LYS A 36 15.18 -17.54 3.54
C LYS A 36 13.91 -16.71 3.64
N THR A 37 13.28 -16.49 2.49
CA THR A 37 12.04 -15.72 2.39
C THR A 37 10.82 -16.62 2.45
N TYR A 38 9.92 -16.36 3.40
CA TYR A 38 8.64 -17.05 3.53
C TYR A 38 7.51 -16.20 2.94
N HIS A 39 6.50 -16.86 2.38
CA HIS A 39 5.35 -16.23 1.75
C HIS A 39 4.05 -16.64 2.44
N PHE A 40 3.12 -15.69 2.48
CA PHE A 40 1.73 -15.98 2.82
C PHE A 40 1.02 -16.60 1.61
N GLY A 41 0.12 -17.54 1.89
CA GLY A 41 -0.84 -18.01 0.91
C GLY A 41 -1.74 -16.89 0.36
N ASP A 42 -2.59 -17.24 -0.59
CA ASP A 42 -3.54 -16.27 -1.16
C ASP A 42 -4.68 -15.93 -0.22
N ALA A 43 -5.33 -14.80 -0.52
CA ALA A 43 -6.53 -14.38 0.18
C ALA A 43 -7.70 -15.31 -0.18
N PRO A 44 -8.68 -15.52 0.73
CA PRO A 44 -8.78 -14.92 2.06
C PRO A 44 -8.03 -15.65 3.18
N GLU A 45 -7.48 -16.85 2.93
CA GLU A 45 -6.94 -17.73 3.98
C GLU A 45 -5.58 -17.26 4.50
N TYR A 46 -4.76 -16.61 3.66
CA TYR A 46 -3.43 -16.12 4.00
C TYR A 46 -2.60 -17.14 4.78
N SER A 47 -2.56 -18.39 4.29
CA SER A 47 -1.91 -19.50 4.98
C SER A 47 -0.44 -19.20 5.33
N HIS A 48 0.02 -19.70 6.47
CA HIS A 48 1.39 -19.60 6.96
C HIS A 48 2.20 -20.88 6.71
N ASP A 49 1.70 -21.81 5.89
CA ASP A 49 2.22 -23.19 5.80
C ASP A 49 3.70 -23.27 5.44
N GLU A 50 4.22 -22.37 4.59
CA GLU A 50 5.66 -22.34 4.26
C GLU A 50 6.52 -22.22 5.52
N TRP A 51 6.14 -21.31 6.43
CA TRP A 51 6.84 -21.14 7.71
C TRP A 51 6.55 -22.30 8.66
N LEU A 52 5.29 -22.70 8.80
CA LEU A 52 4.89 -23.73 9.78
C LEU A 52 5.55 -25.09 9.53
N LYS A 53 5.87 -25.42 8.26
CA LYS A 53 6.60 -26.65 7.90
C LYS A 53 8.04 -26.69 8.42
N GLU A 54 8.70 -25.54 8.51
CA GLU A 54 10.11 -25.45 8.92
C GLU A 54 10.27 -25.00 10.38
N LYS A 55 9.29 -24.26 10.93
CA LYS A 55 9.35 -23.59 12.23
C LYS A 55 10.03 -24.38 13.35
N PHE A 56 9.64 -25.64 13.55
CA PHE A 56 10.13 -26.47 14.66
C PHE A 56 11.32 -27.37 14.29
N ASN A 57 11.81 -27.28 13.05
CA ASN A 57 12.88 -28.13 12.51
C ASN A 57 14.20 -27.37 12.30
N LEU A 58 14.26 -26.08 12.66
CA LEU A 58 15.42 -25.21 12.46
C LEU A 58 16.38 -25.15 13.66
N GLY A 59 16.07 -25.84 14.77
CA GLY A 59 16.91 -25.79 15.97
C GLY A 59 16.92 -24.44 16.69
N LEU A 60 15.83 -23.67 16.56
CA LEU A 60 15.63 -22.40 17.27
C LEU A 60 15.07 -22.66 18.67
N ASP A 61 15.65 -22.06 19.72
CA ASP A 61 15.15 -22.18 21.09
C ASP A 61 13.73 -21.61 21.26
N PHE A 62 13.49 -20.46 20.61
CA PHE A 62 12.18 -19.79 20.58
C PHE A 62 11.75 -19.57 19.12
N PRO A 63 11.17 -20.58 18.44
CA PRO A 63 10.87 -20.51 17.01
C PRO A 63 9.98 -19.32 16.63
N ASN A 64 10.57 -18.34 15.93
CA ASN A 64 9.91 -17.10 15.56
C ASN A 64 10.59 -16.45 14.33
N LEU A 65 9.94 -15.44 13.76
CA LEU A 65 10.47 -14.63 12.67
C LEU A 65 10.61 -13.15 13.12
N PRO A 66 11.72 -12.46 12.79
CA PRO A 66 12.89 -12.98 12.07
C PRO A 66 13.73 -13.94 12.92
N TYR A 67 14.49 -14.78 12.22
CA TYR A 67 15.58 -15.56 12.79
C TYR A 67 16.90 -15.29 12.05
N LEU A 68 18.01 -15.56 12.73
CA LEU A 68 19.36 -15.53 12.17
C LEU A 68 20.12 -16.77 12.64
N MET A 69 20.76 -17.47 11.71
CA MET A 69 21.67 -18.59 11.99
C MET A 69 23.07 -18.22 11.51
N ASP A 70 24.07 -18.40 12.38
CA ASP A 70 25.46 -17.98 12.15
C ASP A 70 26.40 -18.97 12.83
N GLY A 71 26.81 -20.00 12.08
CA GLY A 71 27.56 -21.13 12.65
C GLY A 71 26.70 -21.97 13.60
N ASP A 72 27.12 -22.07 14.86
CA ASP A 72 26.40 -22.74 15.93
C ASP A 72 25.40 -21.82 16.67
N LEU A 73 25.39 -20.53 16.34
CA LEU A 73 24.48 -19.56 16.95
C LEU A 73 23.16 -19.48 16.18
N ASN A 74 22.07 -19.74 16.90
CA ASN A 74 20.70 -19.58 16.44
C ASN A 74 19.99 -18.50 17.25
N LEU A 75 19.55 -17.42 16.60
CA LEU A 75 18.85 -16.30 17.25
C LEU A 75 17.46 -16.07 16.65
N THR A 76 16.51 -15.74 17.52
CA THR A 76 15.24 -15.11 17.16
C THR A 76 15.09 -13.79 17.92
N GLN A 77 13.99 -13.06 17.71
CA GLN A 77 13.76 -11.67 18.17
C GLN A 77 14.58 -10.64 17.38
N SER A 78 13.88 -9.75 16.68
CA SER A 78 14.50 -8.76 15.79
C SER A 78 15.54 -7.87 16.49
N LYS A 79 15.29 -7.45 17.73
CA LYS A 79 16.25 -6.63 18.51
C LYS A 79 17.49 -7.42 18.93
N ALA A 80 17.33 -8.68 19.34
CA ALA A 80 18.48 -9.53 19.69
C ALA A 80 19.38 -9.76 18.47
N ILE A 81 18.78 -10.04 17.32
CA ILE A 81 19.48 -10.17 16.03
C ILE A 81 20.18 -8.85 15.67
N LEU A 82 19.48 -7.72 15.74
CA LEU A 82 20.05 -6.42 15.39
C LEU A 82 21.22 -6.05 16.29
N TYR A 83 21.12 -6.29 17.61
CA TYR A 83 22.23 -6.04 18.54
C TYR A 83 23.39 -7.01 18.37
N TYR A 84 23.11 -8.28 18.03
CA TYR A 84 24.15 -9.23 17.67
C TYR A 84 24.94 -8.75 16.44
N LEU A 85 24.26 -8.40 15.36
CA LEU A 85 24.89 -7.83 14.16
C LEU A 85 25.65 -6.54 14.48
N GLY A 86 25.04 -5.69 15.30
CA GLY A 86 25.65 -4.46 15.78
C GLY A 86 26.97 -4.73 16.53
N ARG A 87 27.02 -5.75 17.37
CA ARG A 87 28.24 -6.14 18.08
C ARG A 87 29.26 -6.78 17.14
N LYS A 88 28.83 -7.73 16.29
CA LYS A 88 29.66 -8.46 15.33
C LYS A 88 30.42 -7.53 14.39
N PHE A 89 29.77 -6.44 13.95
CA PHE A 89 30.34 -5.52 12.97
C PHE A 89 30.77 -4.16 13.54
N ASN A 90 30.86 -4.02 14.87
CA ASN A 90 31.27 -2.78 15.55
C ASN A 90 30.37 -1.56 15.24
N LEU A 91 29.05 -1.79 15.20
CA LEU A 91 27.99 -0.80 14.92
C LEU A 91 27.14 -0.49 16.15
N LEU A 92 27.66 -0.73 17.36
CA LEU A 92 27.05 -0.39 18.66
C LEU A 92 27.82 0.73 19.40
N GLY A 93 28.55 1.56 18.65
CA GLY A 93 29.39 2.61 19.23
C GLY A 93 30.72 2.08 19.77
N THR A 94 31.53 3.00 20.28
CA THR A 94 32.91 2.77 20.71
C THR A 94 33.08 2.65 22.23
N ASN A 95 32.06 3.06 22.99
CA ASN A 95 32.08 3.10 24.44
C ASN A 95 30.67 2.86 25.03
N ALA A 96 30.61 2.61 26.33
CA ALA A 96 29.37 2.27 27.03
C ALA A 96 28.28 3.36 26.92
N LYS A 97 28.66 4.64 26.84
CA LYS A 97 27.71 5.74 26.69
C LYS A 97 27.05 5.72 25.30
N GLU A 98 27.85 5.55 24.24
CA GLU A 98 27.33 5.45 22.88
C GLU A 98 26.44 4.21 22.73
N GLU A 99 26.88 3.06 23.25
CA GLU A 99 26.09 1.82 23.21
C GLU A 99 24.72 1.99 23.90
N ALA A 100 24.68 2.66 25.06
CA ALA A 100 23.44 2.94 25.77
C ALA A 100 22.50 3.86 24.96
N LEU A 101 23.03 4.91 24.34
CA LEU A 101 22.24 5.82 23.49
C LEU A 101 21.69 5.11 22.24
N ILE A 102 22.51 4.27 21.59
CA ILE A 102 22.12 3.49 20.41
C ILE A 102 20.99 2.52 20.77
N LYS A 103 21.12 1.78 21.87
CA LYS A 103 20.09 0.84 22.32
C LYS A 103 18.79 1.57 22.69
N MET A 104 18.88 2.69 23.41
CA MET A 104 17.71 3.52 23.74
C MET A 104 16.98 4.02 22.48
N LEU A 105 17.73 4.49 21.47
CA LEU A 105 17.13 4.90 20.19
C LEU A 105 16.46 3.73 19.45
N CYS A 106 17.09 2.55 19.45
CA CYS A 106 16.52 1.35 18.86
C CYS A 106 15.19 0.97 19.51
N GLU A 107 15.11 1.05 20.85
CA GLU A 107 13.87 0.82 21.60
C GLU A 107 12.80 1.86 21.26
N GLN A 108 13.15 3.15 21.24
CA GLN A 108 12.21 4.21 20.89
C GLN A 108 11.69 4.09 19.44
N ALA A 109 12.56 3.69 18.50
CA ALA A 109 12.18 3.40 17.12
C ALA A 109 11.25 2.19 17.04
N TYR A 110 11.53 1.15 17.83
CA TYR A 110 10.68 -0.04 17.91
C TYR A 110 9.27 0.29 18.42
N ASP A 111 9.13 1.17 19.41
CA ASP A 111 7.82 1.63 19.89
C ASP A 111 6.99 2.30 18.78
N LEU A 112 7.61 3.18 17.98
CA LEU A 112 6.95 3.74 16.79
C LEU A 112 6.51 2.62 15.83
N ARG A 113 7.39 1.65 15.56
CA ARG A 113 7.08 0.55 14.64
C ARG A 113 5.92 -0.31 15.13
N VAL A 114 5.85 -0.60 16.42
CA VAL A 114 4.75 -1.37 17.00
C VAL A 114 3.44 -0.62 16.85
N GLN A 115 3.40 0.68 17.16
CA GLN A 115 2.19 1.49 16.99
C GLN A 115 1.76 1.60 15.53
N TYR A 116 2.70 1.85 14.61
CA TYR A 116 2.44 1.87 13.17
C TYR A 116 1.93 0.50 12.69
N GLY A 117 2.54 -0.59 13.15
CA GLY A 117 2.11 -1.95 12.86
C GLY A 117 0.68 -2.21 13.30
N VAL A 118 0.37 -1.99 14.58
CA VAL A 118 -1.00 -2.15 15.12
C VAL A 118 -2.00 -1.36 14.29
N PHE A 119 -1.71 -0.10 13.98
CA PHE A 119 -2.56 0.75 13.16
C PHE A 119 -2.76 0.19 11.73
N CYS A 120 -1.71 -0.32 11.09
CA CYS A 120 -1.80 -0.86 9.73
C CYS A 120 -2.58 -2.17 9.62
N TYR A 121 -2.65 -2.97 10.69
CA TYR A 121 -3.41 -4.22 10.71
C TYR A 121 -4.83 -4.06 11.26
N ASP A 122 -5.08 -2.97 11.98
CA ASP A 122 -6.41 -2.59 12.44
C ASP A 122 -7.29 -2.09 11.29
N GLN A 123 -8.61 -2.19 11.48
CA GLN A 123 -9.61 -1.77 10.50
C GLN A 123 -9.51 -0.27 10.16
N ASN A 124 -9.05 0.54 11.12
CA ASN A 124 -8.83 1.97 10.92
C ASN A 124 -7.75 2.25 9.87
N GLY A 125 -6.82 1.33 9.62
CA GLY A 125 -5.81 1.46 8.56
C GLY A 125 -6.40 1.65 7.16
N ASP A 126 -7.62 1.15 6.91
CA ASP A 126 -8.34 1.35 5.64
C ASP A 126 -8.89 2.78 5.49
N SER A 127 -9.09 3.51 6.58
CA SER A 127 -9.68 4.87 6.57
C SER A 127 -8.62 5.95 6.33
N GLU A 128 -8.84 6.76 5.29
CA GLU A 128 -7.97 7.92 4.98
C GLU A 128 -7.94 8.96 6.11
N SER A 129 -9.09 9.23 6.75
CA SER A 129 -9.16 10.18 7.86
C SER A 129 -8.37 9.70 9.08
N GLU A 130 -8.44 8.41 9.39
CA GLU A 130 -7.69 7.83 10.51
C GLU A 130 -6.19 7.76 10.19
N ARG A 131 -5.81 7.47 8.93
CA ARG A 131 -4.40 7.55 8.49
C ARG A 131 -3.84 8.95 8.68
N LYS A 132 -4.58 9.98 8.24
CA LYS A 132 -4.19 11.37 8.41
C LYS A 132 -4.06 11.74 9.89
N LYS A 133 -5.05 11.36 10.71
CA LYS A 133 -5.02 11.59 12.17
C LYS A 133 -3.83 10.91 12.83
N PHE A 134 -3.55 9.65 12.51
CA PHE A 134 -2.42 8.89 13.04
C PHE A 134 -1.08 9.53 12.66
N LEU A 135 -0.96 10.06 11.43
CA LEU A 135 0.21 10.82 11.01
C LEU A 135 0.37 12.12 11.83
N GLU A 136 -0.69 12.93 11.91
CA GLU A 136 -0.67 14.25 12.57
C GLU A 136 -0.46 14.16 14.09
N THR A 137 -0.76 13.00 14.69
CA THR A 137 -0.64 12.77 16.14
C THR A 137 0.56 11.86 16.45
N ASN A 138 0.39 10.54 16.38
CA ASN A 138 1.38 9.55 16.78
C ASN A 138 2.72 9.72 16.05
N VAL A 139 2.71 9.67 14.71
CA VAL A 139 3.96 9.72 13.92
C VAL A 139 4.67 11.05 14.10
N THR A 140 3.93 12.16 14.09
CA THR A 140 4.49 13.50 14.30
C THR A 140 5.17 13.63 15.67
N GLU A 141 4.59 13.08 16.73
CA GLU A 141 5.17 13.15 18.07
C GLU A 141 6.48 12.34 18.16
N TYR A 142 6.55 11.15 17.57
CA TYR A 142 7.80 10.38 17.50
C TYR A 142 8.88 11.10 16.67
N ILE A 143 8.53 11.63 15.49
CA ILE A 143 9.50 12.35 14.65
C ILE A 143 10.05 13.58 15.39
N LYS A 144 9.19 14.31 16.10
CA LYS A 144 9.59 15.44 16.95
C LYS A 144 10.58 15.00 18.04
N GLN A 145 10.35 13.86 18.70
CA GLN A 145 11.26 13.33 19.71
C GLN A 145 12.62 12.93 19.13
N PHE A 146 12.64 12.26 17.96
CA PHE A 146 13.88 11.93 17.28
C PHE A 146 14.64 13.19 16.85
N ASP A 147 13.96 14.18 16.27
CA ASP A 147 14.59 15.44 15.87
C ASP A 147 15.18 16.19 17.07
N ALA A 148 14.44 16.23 18.19
CA ALA A 148 14.92 16.80 19.45
C ALA A 148 16.12 16.03 20.04
N PHE A 149 16.18 14.71 19.85
CA PHE A 149 17.35 13.93 20.25
C PHE A 149 18.57 14.25 19.36
N LEU A 150 18.38 14.27 18.04
CA LEU A 150 19.45 14.51 17.07
C LEU A 150 20.02 15.94 17.18
N SER A 151 19.16 16.93 17.42
CA SER A 151 19.61 18.32 17.65
C SER A 151 20.52 18.48 18.89
N LYS A 152 20.32 17.66 19.93
CA LYS A 152 21.17 17.62 21.13
C LYS A 152 22.46 16.84 20.91
N ASN A 153 22.40 15.78 20.09
CA ASN A 153 23.53 14.92 19.77
C ASN A 153 24.07 15.26 18.37
N LYS A 154 24.79 16.39 18.27
CA LYS A 154 25.34 16.93 17.02
C LYS A 154 26.53 16.12 16.47
N SER A 155 26.29 14.86 16.16
CA SER A 155 27.22 13.98 15.45
C SER A 155 26.79 13.76 14.00
N LYS A 156 27.67 13.17 13.17
CA LYS A 156 27.33 12.90 11.77
C LYS A 156 26.17 11.90 11.62
N PHE A 157 26.08 10.89 12.47
CA PHE A 157 24.97 9.94 12.54
C PHE A 157 24.20 10.12 13.86
N ALA A 158 23.19 9.30 14.12
CA ALA A 158 22.36 9.43 15.31
C ALA A 158 23.18 9.39 16.60
N VAL A 159 24.22 8.55 16.62
CA VAL A 159 25.21 8.49 17.70
C VAL A 159 26.60 8.30 17.10
N GLY A 160 27.42 9.35 17.15
CA GLY A 160 28.81 9.32 16.68
C GLY A 160 28.95 9.58 15.18
N ASP A 161 30.19 9.52 14.69
CA ASP A 161 30.52 9.92 13.31
C ASP A 161 30.48 8.78 12.28
N LYS A 162 30.17 7.56 12.74
CA LYS A 162 29.98 6.37 11.90
C LYS A 162 28.54 5.87 12.04
N PRO A 163 27.98 5.26 10.99
CA PRO A 163 26.63 4.68 11.08
C PRO A 163 26.62 3.52 12.07
N THR A 164 25.48 3.35 12.73
CA THR A 164 25.19 2.35 13.75
C THR A 164 23.90 1.62 13.41
N VAL A 165 23.58 0.54 14.13
CA VAL A 165 22.31 -0.15 13.95
C VAL A 165 21.08 0.72 14.25
N ALA A 166 21.22 1.75 15.10
CA ALA A 166 20.15 2.71 15.35
C ALA A 166 19.81 3.52 14.10
N ASP A 167 20.81 3.89 13.29
CA ASP A 167 20.59 4.66 12.06
C ASP A 167 19.77 3.86 11.05
N PHE A 168 20.07 2.57 10.88
CA PHE A 168 19.34 1.69 9.97
C PHE A 168 17.91 1.43 10.45
N GLN A 169 17.70 1.26 11.76
CA GLN A 169 16.37 1.05 12.31
C GLN A 169 15.50 2.31 12.28
N LEU A 170 16.06 3.47 12.65
CA LEU A 170 15.38 4.77 12.50
C LEU A 170 15.05 5.03 11.03
N PHE A 171 16.00 4.75 10.14
CA PHE A 171 15.79 4.93 8.70
C PHE A 171 14.56 4.16 8.21
N ASP A 172 14.52 2.85 8.45
CA ASP A 172 13.43 2.01 7.97
C ASP A 172 12.09 2.41 8.59
N TYR A 173 12.04 2.59 9.91
CA TYR A 173 10.77 2.79 10.62
C TYR A 173 10.18 4.18 10.38
N ILE A 174 11.01 5.21 10.26
CA ILE A 174 10.54 6.55 9.88
C ILE A 174 10.15 6.55 8.41
N ASP A 175 10.93 5.92 7.52
CA ASP A 175 10.59 5.83 6.10
C ASP A 175 9.25 5.13 5.85
N ALA A 176 9.01 4.02 6.55
CA ALA A 176 7.74 3.30 6.54
C ALA A 176 6.59 4.18 7.07
N SER A 177 6.79 4.90 8.17
CA SER A 177 5.77 5.78 8.74
C SER A 177 5.44 6.95 7.81
N CYS A 178 6.45 7.47 7.11
CA CYS A 178 6.30 8.53 6.12
C CYS A 178 5.70 8.06 4.79
N SER A 179 5.32 6.78 4.64
CA SER A 179 4.51 6.31 3.52
C SER A 179 3.05 6.76 3.62
N LEU A 180 2.60 7.18 4.81
CA LEU A 180 1.30 7.83 5.01
C LEU A 180 1.25 9.14 4.21
N GLU A 181 0.08 9.46 3.67
CA GLU A 181 -0.13 10.70 2.92
C GLU A 181 0.22 11.93 3.75
N GLY A 182 1.09 12.80 3.21
CA GLY A 182 1.63 13.96 3.92
C GLY A 182 2.88 13.67 4.78
N GLY A 183 3.23 12.39 4.99
CA GLY A 183 4.36 11.99 5.83
C GLY A 183 5.73 12.42 5.28
N ARG A 184 5.87 12.50 3.95
CA ARG A 184 7.09 13.04 3.33
C ARG A 184 7.24 14.54 3.56
N ALA A 185 6.14 15.30 3.47
CA ALA A 185 6.13 16.74 3.75
C ALA A 185 6.35 17.05 5.24
N LEU A 186 5.99 16.14 6.14
CA LEU A 186 6.26 16.26 7.57
C LEU A 186 7.76 16.40 7.85
N LEU A 187 8.62 15.69 7.09
CA LEU A 187 10.07 15.74 7.25
C LEU A 187 10.66 17.13 6.95
N ASP A 188 9.97 17.97 6.18
CA ASP A 188 10.44 19.35 5.92
C ASP A 188 10.41 20.22 7.19
N LYS A 189 9.63 19.82 8.21
CA LYS A 189 9.56 20.50 9.50
C LYS A 189 10.62 20.01 10.51
N TYR A 190 11.24 18.86 10.25
CA TYR A 190 12.16 18.17 11.16
C TYR A 190 13.47 17.86 10.44
N THR A 191 14.30 18.90 10.30
CA THR A 191 15.47 18.89 9.42
C THR A 191 16.55 17.91 9.87
N ASN A 192 16.74 17.70 11.18
CA ASN A 192 17.78 16.77 11.67
C ASN A 192 17.42 15.32 11.30
N VAL A 193 16.14 14.96 11.43
CA VAL A 193 15.65 13.65 10.98
C VAL A 193 15.78 13.54 9.46
N LYS A 194 15.32 14.54 8.71
CA LYS A 194 15.40 14.53 7.24
C LYS A 194 16.83 14.33 6.74
N GLU A 195 17.78 15.06 7.32
CA GLU A 195 19.20 14.94 7.00
C GLU A 195 19.78 13.57 7.38
N LEU A 196 19.40 13.01 8.54
CA LEU A 196 19.83 11.67 8.92
C LEU A 196 19.35 10.62 7.91
N LEU A 197 18.06 10.65 7.54
CA LEU A 197 17.51 9.72 6.54
C LEU A 197 18.22 9.85 5.21
N GLN A 198 18.53 11.08 4.79
CA GLN A 198 19.27 11.34 3.56
C GLN A 198 20.69 10.78 3.62
N ARG A 199 21.41 10.99 4.73
CA ARG A 199 22.77 10.43 4.92
C ARG A 199 22.79 8.90 4.84
N VAL A 200 21.78 8.22 5.39
CA VAL A 200 21.66 6.75 5.28
C VAL A 200 21.41 6.31 3.83
N ARG A 201 20.55 7.03 3.09
CA ARG A 201 20.30 6.74 1.66
C ARG A 201 21.54 6.92 0.79
N GLU A 202 22.41 7.85 1.16
CA GLU A 202 23.63 8.19 0.42
C GLU A 202 24.83 7.30 0.78
N LEU A 203 24.70 6.37 1.73
CA LEU A 203 25.74 5.39 2.02
C LEU A 203 26.05 4.55 0.78
N SER A 204 27.33 4.51 0.41
CA SER A 204 27.79 3.88 -0.82
C SER A 204 27.47 2.38 -0.91
N GLU A 205 27.37 1.73 0.24
CA GLU A 205 27.07 0.32 0.44
C GLU A 205 25.58 0.03 0.28
N LEU A 206 24.72 1.04 0.46
CA LEU A 206 23.26 0.92 0.38
C LEU A 206 22.66 1.57 -0.87
N LYS A 207 23.46 2.31 -1.65
CA LYS A 207 23.03 3.08 -2.82
C LYS A 207 22.27 2.25 -3.87
N ASP A 208 22.61 0.96 -3.99
CA ASP A 208 21.96 0.04 -4.92
C ASP A 208 20.83 -0.74 -4.23
N TYR A 209 20.95 -1.04 -2.93
CA TYR A 209 19.95 -1.83 -2.20
C TYR A 209 18.66 -1.03 -1.92
N ILE A 210 18.79 0.21 -1.42
CA ILE A 210 17.65 1.05 -1.01
C ILE A 210 16.66 1.34 -2.16
N PRO A 211 17.10 1.85 -3.33
CA PRO A 211 16.18 2.16 -4.43
C PRO A 211 15.64 0.92 -5.14
N ASN A 212 16.23 -0.26 -4.91
CA ASN A 212 15.82 -1.52 -5.54
C ASN A 212 15.12 -2.43 -4.52
N ALA A 213 15.84 -3.40 -3.95
CA ALA A 213 15.26 -4.46 -3.12
C ALA A 213 14.41 -3.91 -1.95
N HIS A 214 14.93 -2.94 -1.21
CA HIS A 214 14.20 -2.31 -0.10
C HIS A 214 12.89 -1.63 -0.55
N ALA A 215 12.94 -0.86 -1.64
CA ALA A 215 11.79 -0.13 -2.16
C ALA A 215 10.73 -1.05 -2.78
N GLN A 216 11.13 -2.24 -3.23
CA GLN A 216 10.24 -3.25 -3.80
C GLN A 216 9.58 -4.13 -2.74
N LEU A 217 10.13 -4.20 -1.52
CA LEU A 217 9.53 -4.97 -0.45
C LEU A 217 8.32 -4.22 0.15
N PRO A 218 7.19 -4.92 0.37
CA PRO A 218 6.07 -4.39 1.13
C PRO A 218 6.49 -3.93 2.53
N ILE A 219 5.94 -2.82 3.03
CA ILE A 219 6.27 -2.32 4.38
C ILE A 219 5.79 -3.31 5.45
N SER A 220 4.60 -3.86 5.24
CA SER A 220 3.92 -4.79 6.14
C SER A 220 3.55 -6.08 5.42
N GLY A 221 3.19 -7.12 6.18
CA GLY A 221 2.77 -8.40 5.60
C GLY A 221 1.48 -8.29 4.79
N LYS A 222 1.19 -9.32 3.98
CA LYS A 222 0.07 -9.36 3.01
C LYS A 222 -1.32 -9.09 3.62
N MET A 223 -1.48 -9.33 4.92
CA MET A 223 -2.75 -9.15 5.65
C MET A 223 -2.99 -7.71 6.15
N SER A 224 -2.01 -6.80 6.04
CA SER A 224 -2.21 -5.43 6.53
C SER A 224 -3.21 -4.66 5.65
N LYS A 225 -4.01 -3.81 6.30
CA LYS A 225 -4.98 -2.91 5.68
C LYS A 225 -4.30 -1.75 4.95
N PHE A 226 -3.13 -1.34 5.45
CA PHE A 226 -2.27 -0.33 4.84
C PHE A 226 -0.82 -0.83 4.72
N GLY A 227 -0.09 -0.40 3.68
CA GLY A 227 1.34 -0.71 3.52
C GLY A 227 1.70 -2.17 3.18
N GLY A 228 0.71 -3.03 2.91
CA GLY A 228 0.91 -4.42 2.47
C GLY A 228 1.09 -4.56 0.95
N GLN A 229 1.23 -5.80 0.43
CA GLN A 229 1.49 -6.09 -1.01
C GLN A 229 0.54 -5.38 -1.99
N VAL A 230 -0.72 -5.17 -1.62
CA VAL A 230 -1.72 -4.52 -2.49
C VAL A 230 -1.47 -2.99 -2.60
N ASP A 231 -0.79 -2.40 -1.61
CA ASP A 231 -0.59 -0.95 -1.47
C ASP A 231 0.82 -0.50 -1.93
N THR A 232 1.86 -1.30 -1.68
CA THR A 232 3.26 -0.88 -1.93
C THR A 232 3.66 -0.85 -3.41
N PHE A 233 3.09 -1.72 -4.24
CA PHE A 233 3.42 -1.77 -5.68
C PHE A 233 2.62 -0.78 -6.53
N SER A 234 1.52 -0.22 -6.01
CA SER A 234 0.54 0.48 -6.85
C SER A 234 0.58 2.01 -6.73
N ARG A 235 0.98 2.58 -5.59
CA ARG A 235 0.83 4.03 -5.33
C ARG A 235 2.13 4.81 -5.33
N ALA A 236 3.06 4.56 -4.41
CA ALA A 236 4.16 5.52 -4.18
C ALA A 236 5.15 5.63 -5.36
N TYR A 237 5.64 4.51 -5.90
CA TYR A 237 6.68 4.55 -6.94
C TYR A 237 6.16 4.98 -8.31
N LEU A 238 4.99 4.47 -8.73
CA LEU A 238 4.38 4.83 -10.01
C LEU A 238 3.85 6.26 -10.00
N PHE A 239 3.32 6.74 -8.86
CA PHE A 239 2.84 8.11 -8.73
C PHE A 239 4.01 9.10 -8.66
N ASP A 240 5.09 8.82 -7.91
CA ASP A 240 6.27 9.69 -7.88
C ASP A 240 7.00 9.75 -9.24
N GLN A 241 7.10 8.62 -9.96
CA GLN A 241 7.67 8.58 -11.31
C GLN A 241 6.78 9.35 -12.31
N ALA A 242 5.46 9.19 -12.22
CA ALA A 242 4.50 9.93 -13.04
C ALA A 242 4.52 11.44 -12.72
N GLN A 243 4.57 11.81 -11.44
CA GLN A 243 4.53 13.19 -10.97
C GLN A 243 5.80 13.95 -11.32
N LYS A 244 7.01 13.38 -11.07
CA LYS A 244 8.28 14.02 -11.47
C LYS A 244 8.33 14.30 -12.97
N PHE A 245 7.82 13.39 -13.79
CA PHE A 245 7.80 13.57 -15.24
C PHE A 245 6.78 14.63 -15.69
N ILE A 246 5.61 14.69 -15.03
CA ILE A 246 4.62 15.77 -15.25
C ILE A 246 5.24 17.13 -14.90
N ASP A 247 5.91 17.25 -13.75
CA ASP A 247 6.51 18.49 -13.27
C ASP A 247 7.67 18.98 -14.19
N GLU A 248 8.51 18.08 -14.70
CA GLU A 248 9.58 18.40 -15.66
C GLU A 248 9.02 18.84 -17.03
N PHE A 249 7.90 18.26 -17.45
CA PHE A 249 7.23 18.62 -18.70
C PHE A 249 6.50 19.97 -18.61
N GLU A 250 5.83 20.25 -17.48
CA GLU A 250 5.17 21.54 -17.23
C GLU A 250 6.17 22.71 -17.16
N LYS A 251 7.37 22.46 -16.60
CA LYS A 251 8.47 23.45 -16.58
C LYS A 251 9.01 23.77 -17.97
N SER A 252 8.96 22.84 -18.92
CA SER A 252 9.57 23.00 -20.24
C SER A 252 8.63 23.59 -21.31
N HIS A 253 7.31 23.70 -21.04
CA HIS A 253 6.33 23.99 -22.09
C HIS A 253 5.20 24.99 -21.70
N ARG A 254 5.49 26.08 -20.99
CA ARG A 254 4.53 27.21 -20.92
C ARG A 254 4.56 28.03 -22.23
N PRO A 255 3.43 28.11 -22.95
CA PRO A 255 2.56 29.28 -22.78
C PRO A 255 1.04 28.99 -22.73
N SER A 256 0.36 30.02 -22.23
CA SER A 256 -1.06 30.30 -21.92
C SER A 256 -2.13 29.84 -22.92
N ILE A 257 -2.87 28.74 -22.63
CA ILE A 257 -4.24 28.41 -23.15
C ILE A 257 -4.97 27.45 -22.15
N PRO A 258 -6.30 27.52 -21.94
CA PRO A 258 -7.05 26.79 -20.89
C PRO A 258 -7.05 25.25 -20.98
N MET A 259 -7.25 24.64 -19.81
CA MET A 259 -6.86 23.30 -19.37
C MET A 259 -7.74 22.11 -19.83
N ASN A 260 -8.51 22.23 -20.91
CA ASN A 260 -9.55 21.23 -21.24
C ASN A 260 -9.27 20.34 -22.47
N ALA A 261 -8.11 20.48 -23.14
CA ALA A 261 -7.83 19.78 -24.41
C ALA A 261 -6.44 19.16 -24.56
N ARG A 262 -5.55 19.19 -23.55
CA ARG A 262 -4.28 18.46 -23.57
C ARG A 262 -4.48 17.20 -22.70
N ASN A 263 -4.23 15.96 -23.11
CA ASN A 263 -3.08 15.56 -23.90
C ASN A 263 -3.18 14.06 -24.31
N THR A 264 -3.83 13.76 -25.45
CA THR A 264 -3.94 12.38 -26.00
C THR A 264 -2.59 11.78 -26.43
N SER A 265 -1.58 12.62 -26.65
CA SER A 265 -0.20 12.21 -26.96
C SER A 265 0.62 11.83 -25.72
N LEU A 266 0.31 12.44 -24.57
CA LEU A 266 0.98 12.23 -23.29
C LEU A 266 0.61 10.87 -22.69
N SER A 267 -0.67 10.50 -22.66
CA SER A 267 -1.05 9.19 -22.10
C SER A 267 -0.58 8.02 -22.96
N ARG A 268 -0.44 8.21 -24.29
CA ARG A 268 0.18 7.23 -25.18
C ARG A 268 1.67 7.03 -24.84
N LYS A 269 2.43 8.12 -24.67
CA LYS A 269 3.85 8.07 -24.28
C LYS A 269 4.06 7.50 -22.87
N ILE A 270 3.15 7.74 -21.94
CA ILE A 270 3.18 7.14 -20.59
C ILE A 270 2.93 5.64 -20.67
N PHE A 271 1.91 5.21 -21.43
CA PHE A 271 1.57 3.80 -21.63
C PHE A 271 2.72 3.02 -22.27
N ASP A 272 3.28 3.53 -23.38
CA ASP A 272 4.38 2.87 -24.10
C ASP A 272 5.66 2.73 -23.24
N ARG A 273 5.88 3.66 -22.32
CA ARG A 273 7.08 3.70 -21.45
C ARG A 273 6.93 2.83 -20.20
N ILE A 274 5.72 2.66 -19.68
CA ILE A 274 5.40 1.69 -18.63
C ILE A 274 5.52 0.27 -19.21
N GLN A 275 4.97 0.05 -20.41
CA GLN A 275 5.02 -1.25 -21.09
C GLN A 275 6.45 -1.66 -21.49
N SER A 276 7.31 -0.72 -21.89
CA SER A 276 8.69 -1.03 -22.28
C SER A 276 9.64 -1.27 -21.10
N LYS A 277 9.35 -0.73 -19.91
CA LYS A 277 10.18 -0.93 -18.70
C LYS A 277 9.77 -2.11 -17.83
N PHE A 278 8.52 -2.56 -17.94
CA PHE A 278 7.96 -3.55 -17.04
C PHE A 278 7.16 -4.62 -17.81
N SER A 279 7.86 -5.59 -18.41
CA SER A 279 7.26 -6.68 -19.18
C SER A 279 6.39 -7.61 -18.34
N ASP A 280 6.67 -7.74 -17.04
CA ASP A 280 6.02 -8.72 -16.14
C ASP A 280 4.98 -8.11 -15.19
N VAL A 281 4.56 -6.85 -15.39
CA VAL A 281 3.56 -6.18 -14.53
C VAL A 281 2.12 -6.55 -14.95
N GLN A 282 1.87 -7.86 -15.03
CA GLN A 282 0.64 -8.42 -15.57
C GLN A 282 -0.55 -8.33 -14.62
N SER A 283 -0.33 -8.08 -13.31
CA SER A 283 -1.42 -7.89 -12.32
C SER A 283 -1.73 -6.42 -12.00
N CYS A 284 -0.80 -5.49 -12.24
CA CYS A 284 -0.98 -4.06 -11.95
C CYS A 284 -1.58 -3.29 -13.14
N LEU A 285 -1.48 -3.84 -14.35
CA LEU A 285 -1.97 -3.21 -15.57
C LEU A 285 -3.49 -3.00 -15.58
N THR A 286 -4.30 -3.84 -14.94
CA THR A 286 -5.76 -3.67 -14.95
C THR A 286 -6.19 -2.40 -14.24
N SER A 287 -5.64 -2.12 -13.05
CA SER A 287 -5.95 -0.91 -12.27
C SER A 287 -5.42 0.35 -12.95
N VAL A 288 -4.20 0.32 -13.50
CA VAL A 288 -3.61 1.43 -14.26
C VAL A 288 -4.36 1.68 -15.57
N THR A 289 -4.81 0.63 -16.26
CA THR A 289 -5.53 0.74 -17.54
C THR A 289 -6.97 1.24 -17.35
N VAL A 290 -7.65 0.86 -16.26
CA VAL A 290 -8.96 1.44 -15.89
C VAL A 290 -8.81 2.91 -15.48
N LEU A 291 -7.82 3.24 -14.66
CA LEU A 291 -7.48 4.62 -14.29
C LEU A 291 -7.15 5.50 -15.51
N LEU A 292 -6.60 4.92 -16.58
CA LEU A 292 -6.34 5.62 -17.83
C LEU A 292 -7.59 5.69 -18.73
N ALA A 293 -8.42 4.65 -18.82
CA ALA A 293 -9.57 4.64 -19.73
C ALA A 293 -10.70 5.59 -19.33
N ASP A 294 -10.92 5.80 -18.03
CA ASP A 294 -12.04 6.60 -17.54
C ASP A 294 -11.88 8.12 -17.82
N PRO A 295 -10.70 8.73 -17.69
CA PRO A 295 -10.46 10.10 -18.18
C PRO A 295 -10.68 10.28 -19.70
N TYR A 296 -10.34 9.28 -20.53
CA TYR A 296 -10.63 9.33 -21.98
C TYR A 296 -12.13 9.24 -22.28
N ALA A 297 -12.88 8.49 -21.49
CA ALA A 297 -14.34 8.41 -21.63
C ALA A 297 -15.02 9.71 -21.18
N LEU A 298 -14.60 10.27 -20.05
CA LEU A 298 -15.15 11.51 -19.48
C LEU A 298 -14.78 12.76 -20.31
N SER A 299 -13.71 12.72 -21.10
CA SER A 299 -13.33 13.80 -22.02
C SER A 299 -14.01 13.70 -23.40
N GLY A 300 -14.98 12.79 -23.58
CA GLY A 300 -15.71 12.62 -24.83
C GLY A 300 -15.00 11.78 -25.91
N ASN A 301 -13.79 11.28 -25.63
CA ASN A 301 -13.01 10.48 -26.59
C ASN A 301 -13.35 8.97 -26.49
N LYS A 302 -14.63 8.67 -26.72
CA LYS A 302 -15.26 7.35 -26.53
C LYS A 302 -14.59 6.23 -27.33
N LEU A 303 -14.02 6.53 -28.50
CA LEU A 303 -13.39 5.56 -29.40
C LEU A 303 -12.05 5.05 -28.85
N ILE A 304 -11.25 5.93 -28.24
CA ILE A 304 -9.98 5.56 -27.60
C ILE A 304 -10.22 4.77 -26.32
N ALA A 305 -11.18 5.20 -25.49
CA ALA A 305 -11.60 4.46 -24.31
C ALA A 305 -12.10 3.04 -24.68
N SER A 306 -12.86 2.93 -25.77
CA SER A 306 -13.30 1.64 -26.32
C SER A 306 -12.11 0.77 -26.74
N ASN A 307 -11.17 1.30 -27.53
CA ASN A 307 -9.98 0.55 -27.97
C ASN A 307 -9.10 0.06 -26.82
N ILE A 308 -8.93 0.87 -25.76
CA ILE A 308 -8.20 0.47 -24.55
C ILE A 308 -8.93 -0.68 -23.84
N ARG A 309 -10.27 -0.61 -23.72
CA ARG A 309 -11.10 -1.64 -23.10
C ARG A 309 -11.17 -2.93 -23.93
N THR A 310 -11.20 -2.84 -25.27
CA THR A 310 -11.16 -3.99 -26.17
C THR A 310 -9.84 -4.76 -26.03
N LYS A 311 -8.70 -4.06 -26.00
CA LYS A 311 -7.40 -4.68 -25.74
C LYS A 311 -7.32 -5.35 -24.36
N LEU A 312 -7.98 -4.77 -23.35
CA LEU A 312 -8.11 -5.38 -22.03
C LEU A 312 -8.96 -6.67 -22.08
N SER A 313 -10.08 -6.68 -22.81
CA SER A 313 -10.98 -7.84 -22.95
C SER A 313 -10.39 -9.00 -23.73
N GLN A 314 -9.44 -8.72 -24.63
CA GLN A 314 -8.70 -9.73 -25.42
C GLN A 314 -7.49 -10.30 -24.66
N SER A 315 -7.12 -9.71 -23.52
CA SER A 315 -6.11 -10.26 -22.64
C SER A 315 -6.70 -11.36 -21.76
N SER A 316 -5.89 -12.33 -21.32
CA SER A 316 -6.29 -13.39 -20.39
C SER A 316 -6.61 -12.90 -18.96
N MET A 317 -6.66 -11.59 -18.74
CA MET A 317 -6.89 -10.95 -17.44
C MET A 317 -8.37 -10.94 -17.07
N LYS A 318 -8.70 -11.42 -15.87
CA LYS A 318 -10.06 -11.30 -15.30
C LYS A 318 -10.19 -9.93 -14.60
N LYS A 319 -11.09 -9.09 -15.09
CA LYS A 319 -11.46 -7.81 -14.45
C LYS A 319 -11.85 -8.04 -12.98
N ALA A 320 -11.31 -7.24 -12.06
CA ALA A 320 -11.83 -7.22 -10.69
C ALA A 320 -13.32 -6.81 -10.73
N VAL A 321 -14.19 -7.69 -10.23
CA VAL A 321 -15.64 -7.46 -10.28
C VAL A 321 -16.00 -6.41 -9.23
N GLY A 322 -16.78 -5.42 -9.64
CA GLY A 322 -17.34 -4.41 -8.75
C GLY A 322 -18.45 -4.98 -7.89
N TYR A 323 -18.40 -4.69 -6.61
CA TYR A 323 -19.36 -5.10 -5.61
C TYR A 323 -19.69 -3.98 -4.63
N SER A 324 -20.95 -3.95 -4.27
CA SER A 324 -21.46 -3.23 -3.09
C SER A 324 -21.92 -4.25 -2.08
N TRP A 325 -21.73 -3.99 -0.78
CA TRP A 325 -22.29 -4.85 0.26
C TRP A 325 -22.84 -4.04 1.42
N THR A 326 -23.74 -4.69 2.15
CA THR A 326 -24.40 -4.13 3.32
C THR A 326 -24.51 -5.21 4.39
N VAL A 327 -24.65 -4.78 5.65
CA VAL A 327 -24.80 -5.67 6.80
C VAL A 327 -26.19 -5.47 7.38
N ILE A 328 -27.00 -6.53 7.34
CA ILE A 328 -28.37 -6.53 7.90
C ILE A 328 -28.41 -7.67 8.92
N ASN A 329 -28.74 -7.35 10.18
CA ASN A 329 -28.83 -8.32 11.28
C ASN A 329 -27.58 -9.22 11.41
N GLY A 330 -26.39 -8.64 11.24
CA GLY A 330 -25.11 -9.34 11.35
C GLY A 330 -24.73 -10.21 10.14
N LYS A 331 -25.55 -10.24 9.07
CA LYS A 331 -25.26 -10.96 7.83
C LYS A 331 -24.81 -10.01 6.73
N ILE A 332 -23.80 -10.41 5.96
CA ILE A 332 -23.28 -9.65 4.82
C ILE A 332 -24.06 -10.04 3.56
N PHE A 333 -24.62 -9.05 2.89
CA PHE A 333 -25.27 -9.20 1.59
C PHE A 333 -24.46 -8.45 0.54
N LYS A 334 -24.04 -9.16 -0.51
CA LYS A 334 -23.14 -8.66 -1.54
C LYS A 334 -23.86 -8.61 -2.88
N PHE A 335 -23.70 -7.51 -3.59
CA PHE A 335 -24.37 -7.22 -4.84
C PHE A 335 -23.35 -6.89 -5.91
N ARG A 336 -23.57 -7.42 -7.10
CA ARG A 336 -22.92 -7.00 -8.33
C ARG A 336 -23.96 -6.27 -9.18
N ALA A 337 -23.51 -5.29 -9.97
CA ALA A 337 -24.42 -4.56 -10.84
C ALA A 337 -25.14 -5.51 -11.79
N HIS A 338 -26.47 -5.36 -11.89
CA HIS A 338 -27.38 -6.19 -12.70
C HIS A 338 -27.33 -7.69 -12.40
N ASP A 339 -27.00 -8.10 -11.16
CA ASP A 339 -26.91 -9.50 -10.77
C ASP A 339 -28.24 -10.04 -10.22
N PRO A 340 -28.90 -10.99 -10.92
CA PRO A 340 -30.16 -11.58 -10.46
C PRO A 340 -29.98 -12.77 -9.51
N SER A 341 -28.76 -13.15 -9.15
CA SER A 341 -28.49 -14.38 -8.38
C SER A 341 -28.93 -14.33 -6.91
N HIS A 342 -29.31 -13.15 -6.41
CA HIS A 342 -29.76 -12.99 -5.03
C HIS A 342 -31.11 -13.69 -4.79
N PRO A 343 -31.31 -14.44 -3.68
CA PRO A 343 -32.58 -15.13 -3.41
C PRO A 343 -33.81 -14.21 -3.40
N CYS A 344 -33.66 -12.97 -2.93
CA CYS A 344 -34.70 -11.94 -2.94
C CYS A 344 -34.64 -11.01 -4.18
N SER A 345 -34.03 -11.44 -5.30
CA SER A 345 -33.80 -10.57 -6.45
C SER A 345 -35.09 -9.92 -6.98
N GLN A 346 -36.17 -10.70 -7.10
CA GLN A 346 -37.46 -10.18 -7.57
C GLN A 346 -37.98 -9.04 -6.69
N GLU A 347 -37.94 -9.19 -5.37
CA GLU A 347 -38.37 -8.17 -4.40
C GLU A 347 -37.50 -6.91 -4.50
N ILE A 348 -36.17 -7.10 -4.63
CA ILE A 348 -35.21 -6.00 -4.78
C ILE A 348 -35.52 -5.17 -6.03
N TYR A 349 -35.78 -5.81 -7.17
CA TYR A 349 -36.08 -5.10 -8.42
C TYR A 349 -37.43 -4.40 -8.38
N VAL A 350 -38.44 -4.98 -7.73
CA VAL A 350 -39.73 -4.32 -7.49
C VAL A 350 -39.55 -3.06 -6.63
N GLU A 351 -38.76 -3.15 -5.56
CA GLU A 351 -38.49 -1.99 -4.71
C GLU A 351 -37.65 -0.92 -5.43
N LEU A 352 -36.70 -1.32 -6.28
CA LEU A 352 -35.97 -0.39 -7.14
C LEU A 352 -36.88 0.35 -8.12
N ASP A 353 -37.85 -0.35 -8.72
CA ASP A 353 -38.82 0.25 -9.62
C ASP A 353 -39.70 1.27 -8.86
N ARG A 354 -40.13 0.93 -7.64
CA ARG A 354 -40.88 1.84 -6.76
C ARG A 354 -40.08 3.11 -6.46
N LEU A 355 -38.85 2.95 -5.95
CA LEU A 355 -37.96 4.08 -5.61
C LEU A 355 -37.63 4.93 -6.83
N ARG A 356 -37.41 4.32 -7.98
CA ARG A 356 -37.16 5.04 -9.23
C ARG A 356 -38.33 5.92 -9.61
N ASN A 357 -39.55 5.38 -9.59
CA ASN A 357 -40.73 6.14 -9.97
C ASN A 357 -40.93 7.34 -9.04
N GLU A 358 -40.74 7.14 -7.73
CA GLU A 358 -40.78 8.20 -6.72
C GLU A 358 -39.70 9.27 -6.97
N LEU A 359 -38.46 8.89 -7.28
CA LEU A 359 -37.39 9.82 -7.61
C LEU A 359 -37.73 10.65 -8.87
N ILE A 360 -38.25 10.01 -9.92
CA ILE A 360 -38.62 10.68 -11.18
C ILE A 360 -39.76 11.67 -10.95
N GLU A 361 -40.76 11.33 -10.13
CA GLU A 361 -41.83 12.26 -9.72
C GLU A 361 -41.28 13.49 -9.00
N HIS A 362 -40.20 13.35 -8.25
CA HIS A 362 -39.48 14.44 -7.58
C HIS A 362 -38.44 15.14 -8.49
N GLY A 363 -38.44 14.86 -9.79
CA GLY A 363 -37.63 15.56 -10.78
C GLY A 363 -36.23 14.96 -11.04
N TYR A 364 -35.93 13.77 -10.51
CA TYR A 364 -34.70 13.06 -10.84
C TYR A 364 -34.62 12.71 -12.32
N LYS A 365 -33.45 12.94 -12.92
CA LYS A 365 -33.11 12.55 -14.29
C LYS A 365 -31.76 11.85 -14.27
N TYR A 366 -31.67 10.75 -15.00
CA TYR A 366 -30.41 10.03 -15.16
C TYR A 366 -29.34 10.92 -15.79
N ASP A 367 -28.17 10.98 -15.15
CA ASP A 367 -27.03 11.72 -15.68
C ASP A 367 -26.23 10.81 -16.64
N GLU A 368 -26.57 10.91 -17.93
CA GLU A 368 -25.94 10.12 -18.99
C GLU A 368 -24.43 10.38 -19.14
N SER A 369 -23.89 11.46 -18.55
CA SER A 369 -22.46 11.75 -18.59
C SER A 369 -21.62 10.68 -17.87
N TRP A 370 -22.23 9.91 -16.96
CA TRP A 370 -21.59 8.80 -16.26
C TRP A 370 -21.60 7.48 -17.05
N ILE A 371 -22.23 7.46 -18.22
CA ILE A 371 -22.23 6.29 -19.11
C ILE A 371 -20.98 6.38 -20.00
N ILE A 372 -19.94 5.69 -19.55
CA ILE A 372 -18.59 5.73 -20.13
C ILE A 372 -18.45 4.98 -21.46
N ARG A 373 -19.52 4.39 -21.99
CA ARG A 373 -19.55 3.72 -23.31
C ARG A 373 -20.76 4.18 -24.13
N PRO A 374 -20.72 4.10 -25.47
CA PRO A 374 -21.94 4.25 -26.28
C PRO A 374 -22.99 3.23 -25.85
N LEU A 375 -24.26 3.65 -25.84
CA LEU A 375 -25.39 2.74 -25.66
C LEU A 375 -25.47 1.80 -26.86
N GLU A 376 -25.68 0.52 -26.59
CA GLU A 376 -25.97 -0.48 -27.64
C GLU A 376 -27.46 -0.45 -28.01
N ASN A 377 -27.83 -1.11 -29.11
CA ASN A 377 -29.20 -1.07 -29.63
C ASN A 377 -30.21 -1.56 -28.58
N GLY A 378 -31.09 -0.66 -28.13
CA GLY A 378 -32.13 -0.93 -27.13
C GLY A 378 -31.75 -0.58 -25.69
N GLU A 379 -30.49 -0.20 -25.43
CA GLU A 379 -30.09 0.29 -24.11
C GLU A 379 -30.50 1.75 -23.92
N THR A 380 -31.00 2.05 -22.73
CA THR A 380 -31.29 3.41 -22.26
C THR A 380 -30.43 3.73 -21.04
N ALA A 381 -30.23 5.02 -20.73
CA ALA A 381 -29.54 5.42 -19.50
C ALA A 381 -30.17 4.80 -18.25
N GLN A 382 -31.51 4.72 -18.23
CA GLN A 382 -32.27 4.03 -17.21
C GLN A 382 -31.88 2.54 -17.11
N SER A 383 -31.85 1.81 -18.22
CA SER A 383 -31.52 0.38 -18.21
C SER A 383 -30.11 0.08 -17.69
N ILE A 384 -29.16 1.02 -17.86
CA ILE A 384 -27.78 0.85 -17.42
C ILE A 384 -27.59 1.26 -15.95
N LEU A 385 -28.11 2.43 -15.57
CA LEU A 385 -27.81 3.06 -14.27
C LEU A 385 -28.71 2.55 -13.14
N SER A 386 -29.91 2.04 -13.46
CA SER A 386 -30.87 1.58 -12.45
C SER A 386 -30.39 0.37 -11.63
N GLY A 387 -29.60 -0.52 -12.23
CA GLY A 387 -29.14 -1.76 -11.60
C GLY A 387 -27.73 -1.71 -11.02
N HIS A 388 -27.21 -0.51 -10.70
CA HIS A 388 -25.95 -0.39 -9.96
C HIS A 388 -26.03 -1.10 -8.60
N SER A 389 -24.92 -1.71 -8.18
CA SER A 389 -24.87 -2.58 -7.00
C SER A 389 -25.21 -1.84 -5.70
N GLU A 390 -24.95 -0.54 -5.63
CA GLU A 390 -25.32 0.33 -4.52
C GLU A 390 -26.84 0.42 -4.38
N ARG A 391 -27.54 0.60 -5.50
CA ARG A 391 -29.01 0.70 -5.52
C ARG A 391 -29.64 -0.62 -5.10
N LEU A 392 -29.12 -1.75 -5.57
CA LEU A 392 -29.54 -3.08 -5.13
C LEU A 392 -29.39 -3.25 -3.60
N ALA A 393 -28.27 -2.77 -3.04
CA ALA A 393 -28.03 -2.82 -1.60
C ALA A 393 -28.98 -1.90 -0.80
N ILE A 394 -29.34 -0.71 -1.33
CA ILE A 394 -30.34 0.18 -0.73
C ILE A 394 -31.70 -0.50 -0.70
N ALA A 395 -32.15 -1.05 -1.84
CA ALA A 395 -33.44 -1.69 -1.96
C ALA A 395 -33.59 -2.86 -0.97
N LEU A 396 -32.58 -3.75 -0.85
CA LEU A 396 -32.64 -4.82 0.15
C LEU A 396 -32.75 -4.28 1.58
N ASN A 397 -32.03 -3.20 1.91
CA ASN A 397 -32.12 -2.58 3.23
C ASN A 397 -33.52 -2.06 3.52
N LEU A 398 -34.20 -1.46 2.53
CA LEU A 398 -35.55 -0.94 2.71
C LEU A 398 -36.59 -2.06 2.87
N ILE A 399 -36.41 -3.18 2.16
CA ILE A 399 -37.27 -4.35 2.29
C ILE A 399 -37.14 -5.00 3.67
N GLN A 400 -35.91 -5.21 4.16
CA GLN A 400 -35.68 -6.01 5.35
C GLN A 400 -35.70 -5.24 6.68
N ARG A 401 -35.85 -3.91 6.66
CA ARG A 401 -35.77 -3.09 7.88
C ARG A 401 -37.15 -2.58 8.28
N PRO A 402 -37.74 -3.09 9.37
CA PRO A 402 -39.06 -2.65 9.84
C PRO A 402 -39.05 -1.26 10.48
N THR A 403 -37.87 -0.74 10.84
CA THR A 403 -37.70 0.59 11.45
C THR A 403 -36.69 1.44 10.66
N PRO A 404 -37.01 2.72 10.36
CA PRO A 404 -36.11 3.61 9.63
C PRO A 404 -34.85 3.86 10.46
N THR A 405 -33.77 3.23 10.05
CA THR A 405 -32.46 3.26 10.71
C THR A 405 -31.39 3.49 9.65
N ARG A 406 -30.23 4.01 10.07
CA ARG A 406 -29.15 4.37 9.15
C ARG A 406 -28.75 3.17 8.27
N ILE A 407 -28.78 3.37 6.95
CA ILE A 407 -28.29 2.41 5.95
C ILE A 407 -26.80 2.67 5.72
N GLN A 408 -25.99 1.62 5.77
CA GLN A 408 -24.58 1.66 5.44
C GLN A 408 -24.28 0.69 4.31
N ILE A 409 -23.64 1.21 3.26
CA ILE A 409 -23.24 0.46 2.07
C ILE A 409 -21.76 0.70 1.87
N VAL A 410 -21.02 -0.37 1.63
CA VAL A 410 -19.58 -0.37 1.40
C VAL A 410 -19.31 -0.87 -0.01
N ASN A 411 -18.33 -0.27 -0.69
CA ASN A 411 -18.02 -0.55 -2.09
C ASN A 411 -16.53 -0.86 -2.24
N ASN A 412 -16.18 -1.76 -3.17
CA ASN A 412 -14.79 -1.98 -3.58
C ASN A 412 -14.41 -1.18 -4.84
N LEU A 413 -15.33 -0.39 -5.40
CA LEU A 413 -15.12 0.55 -6.51
C LEU A 413 -15.64 1.94 -6.16
N ARG A 414 -15.23 2.95 -6.92
CA ARG A 414 -15.74 4.32 -6.79
C ARG A 414 -17.25 4.35 -7.13
N ILE A 415 -18.03 4.99 -6.27
CA ILE A 415 -19.47 5.19 -6.46
C ILE A 415 -19.71 6.05 -7.70
N CYS A 416 -20.63 5.62 -8.56
CA CYS A 416 -21.09 6.37 -9.72
C CYS A 416 -21.68 7.73 -9.29
N GLY A 417 -21.37 8.82 -10.01
CA GLY A 417 -21.91 10.15 -9.66
C GLY A 417 -23.43 10.24 -9.73
N ASP A 418 -24.08 9.49 -10.62
CA ASP A 418 -25.54 9.36 -10.71
C ASP A 418 -26.17 8.58 -9.53
N CYS A 419 -25.36 7.86 -8.74
CA CYS A 419 -25.82 7.14 -7.55
C CYS A 419 -25.58 7.90 -6.24
N ARG A 420 -24.93 9.06 -6.30
CA ARG A 420 -24.81 9.99 -5.16
C ARG A 420 -26.05 10.86 -5.10
#